data_AF-G7J3L7-F1
#
_entry.id   AF-G7J3L7-F1
#
_cell.length_a   1.000
_cell.length_b   1.000
_cell.length_c   1.000
_cell.angle_alpha   90.00
_cell.angle_beta   90.00
_cell.angle_gamma   90.00
#
_symmetry.space_group_name_H-M   'P 1'
#
loop_
_entity.id
_entity.type
_entity.pdbx_description
1 polymer ?
#
loop_
_entity_poly.entity_id
_entity_poly.type
_entity_poly.pdbx_seq_one_letter_code
_entity_poly.pdbx_strand_id
1 'polypeptide(L)' 'MFCRMPLVPIRLKNRWHNCFLTCFQVISSHILREGNSCADGRANHGHNIQGVWWSTALPDFIQGSFFSDRFSWPKYRFP' A
#
# COMPACT_ATOMS: atom_id res chain seq x y z
N MET A 1 -19.41 4.72 -12.98
CA MET A 1 -18.88 6.00 -13.49
C MET A 1 -18.31 6.80 -12.31
N PHE A 2 -17.01 6.73 -12.01
CA PHE A 2 -16.28 7.78 -11.25
C PHE A 2 -14.77 7.54 -11.36
N CYS A 3 -14.14 8.24 -12.30
CA CYS A 3 -12.76 8.70 -12.19
C CYS A 3 -12.71 10.04 -12.91
N ARG A 4 -13.38 11.06 -12.34
CA ARG A 4 -13.19 12.44 -12.79
C ARG A 4 -11.76 12.82 -12.36
N MET A 5 -10.87 12.88 -13.34
CA MET A 5 -9.54 13.47 -13.25
C MET A 5 -9.68 14.98 -13.07
N PRO A 6 -9.23 15.56 -11.93
CA PRO A 6 -8.41 16.76 -12.06
C PRO A 6 -7.25 16.92 -11.06
N LEU A 7 -6.94 15.96 -10.18
CA LEU A 7 -5.93 16.15 -9.11
C LEU A 7 -4.75 15.17 -9.15
N VAL A 8 -4.37 14.66 -10.31
CA VAL A 8 -3.13 13.87 -10.41
C VAL A 8 -1.95 14.86 -10.51
N PRO A 9 -0.98 14.82 -9.58
CA PRO A 9 0.21 15.66 -9.67
C PRO A 9 0.88 15.50 -11.03
N ILE A 10 1.35 16.59 -11.63
CA ILE A 10 1.86 16.58 -13.01
C ILE A 10 2.97 15.55 -13.24
N ARG A 11 3.80 15.30 -12.21
CA ARG A 11 4.87 14.29 -12.21
C ARG A 11 4.37 12.85 -12.30
N LEU A 12 3.11 12.58 -11.95
CA LEU A 12 2.49 11.25 -11.95
C LEU A 12 1.53 11.04 -13.12
N LYS A 13 1.20 12.08 -13.89
CA LYS A 13 0.21 12.03 -14.97
C LYS A 13 0.51 10.96 -16.02
N ASN A 14 1.77 10.84 -16.44
CA ASN A 14 2.17 9.83 -17.43
C ASN A 14 2.07 8.39 -16.89
N ARG A 15 2.49 8.18 -15.63
CA ARG A 15 2.39 6.86 -14.98
C ARG A 15 0.93 6.46 -14.80
N TRP A 16 0.09 7.41 -14.38
CA TRP A 16 -1.34 7.23 -14.25
C TRP A 16 -1.96 6.86 -15.59
N HIS A 17 -1.70 7.62 -16.66
CA HIS A 17 -2.21 7.32 -18.00
C HIS A 17 -1.87 5.89 -18.45
N ASN A 18 -0.62 5.47 -18.28
CA ASN A 18 -0.19 4.11 -18.64
C ASN A 18 -0.95 3.01 -17.87
N CYS A 19 -1.24 3.21 -16.57
CA CYS A 19 -2.03 2.25 -15.81
C CYS A 19 -3.47 2.11 -16.33
N PHE A 20 -4.08 3.19 -16.81
CA PHE A 20 -5.43 3.15 -17.40
C PHE A 20 -5.44 2.47 -18.77
N LEU A 21 -4.38 2.62 -19.55
CA LEU A 21 -4.22 1.92 -20.83
C LEU A 21 -4.15 0.40 -20.66
N THR A 22 -3.69 -0.09 -19.50
CA THR A 22 -3.65 -1.53 -19.19
C THR A 22 -4.98 -2.12 -18.71
N CYS A 23 -6.11 -1.41 -18.84
CA CYS A 23 -7.46 -1.90 -18.47
C CYS A 23 -7.58 -2.39 -17.01
N PHE A 24 -6.81 -1.85 -16.08
CA PHE A 24 -6.95 -2.17 -14.66
C PHE A 24 -8.09 -1.38 -14.04
N GLN A 25 -9.01 -2.08 -13.35
CA GLN A 25 -9.98 -1.44 -12.47
C GLN A 25 -9.30 -1.14 -11.13
N VAL A 26 -9.08 0.14 -10.84
CA VAL A 26 -8.53 0.58 -9.56
C VAL A 26 -9.68 0.92 -8.62
N ILE A 27 -9.77 0.20 -7.50
CA ILE A 27 -10.65 0.54 -6.38
C ILE A 27 -9.77 1.16 -5.29
N SER A 28 -10.08 2.39 -4.90
CA SER A 28 -9.36 3.10 -3.84
C SER A 28 -10.34 3.40 -2.71
N SER A 29 -10.02 2.94 -1.50
CA SER A 29 -10.72 3.28 -0.27
C SER A 29 -9.76 3.95 0.71
N HIS A 30 -10.30 4.80 1.57
CA HIS A 30 -9.54 5.36 2.68
C HIS A 30 -9.53 4.35 3.83
N ILE A 31 -8.35 3.91 4.27
CA ILE A 31 -8.18 3.05 5.44
C ILE A 31 -7.52 3.82 6.58
N LEU A 32 -7.78 3.40 7.82
CA LEU A 32 -7.08 3.95 8.98
C LEU A 32 -5.58 3.63 8.87
N ARG A 33 -4.73 4.56 9.33
CA ARG A 33 -3.27 4.42 9.30
C ARG A 33 -2.80 3.11 9.94
N GLU A 34 -3.44 2.70 11.03
CA GLU A 34 -3.15 1.44 11.73
C GLU A 34 -3.43 0.21 10.83
N GLY A 35 -4.50 0.25 10.04
CA GLY A 35 -4.80 -0.76 9.02
C GLY A 35 -3.71 -0.86 7.95
N ASN A 36 -2.96 0.22 7.71
CA ASN A 36 -1.88 0.27 6.73
C ASN A 36 -0.49 -0.14 7.29
N SER A 37 -0.41 -0.65 8.52
CA SER A 37 0.87 -0.87 9.22
C SER A 37 1.86 -1.78 8.49
N CYS A 38 1.37 -2.80 7.77
CA CYS A 38 2.22 -3.70 6.97
C CYS A 38 2.92 -2.96 5.82
N ALA A 39 2.16 -2.11 5.11
CA ALA A 39 2.69 -1.32 4.00
C ALA A 39 3.65 -0.25 4.52
N ASP A 40 3.33 0.41 5.62
CA ASP A 40 4.20 1.39 6.28
C ASP A 40 5.53 0.75 6.72
N GLY A 41 5.49 -0.40 7.39
CA GLY A 41 6.69 -1.13 7.81
C GLY A 41 7.58 -1.51 6.63
N ARG A 42 6.97 -1.97 5.52
CA ARG A 42 7.69 -2.31 4.30
C ARG A 42 8.28 -1.08 3.61
N ALA A 43 7.56 0.03 3.53
CA ALA A 43 8.05 1.27 2.95
C ALA A 43 9.21 1.86 3.76
N ASN A 44 9.10 1.86 5.09
CA ASN A 44 10.14 2.35 5.99
C ASN A 44 11.42 1.53 5.86
N HIS A 45 11.31 0.20 5.84
CA HIS A 45 12.49 -0.65 5.71
C HIS A 45 13.07 -0.61 4.29
N GLY A 46 12.21 -0.55 3.26
CA GLY A 46 12.60 -0.47 1.87
C GLY A 46 13.19 0.88 1.44
N HIS A 47 13.06 1.93 2.26
CA HIS A 47 13.51 3.28 1.90
C HIS A 47 15.01 3.34 1.53
N ASN A 48 15.84 2.56 2.23
CA ASN A 48 17.29 2.54 2.05
C ASN A 48 17.80 1.26 1.37
N ILE A 49 16.90 0.36 0.97
CA ILE A 49 17.26 -0.95 0.40
C ILE A 49 16.88 -0.97 -1.07
N GLN A 50 17.88 -1.17 -1.93
CA GLN A 50 17.68 -1.33 -3.37
C GLN A 50 18.03 -2.75 -3.79
N GLY A 51 17.29 -3.30 -4.76
CA GLY A 51 17.58 -4.61 -5.35
C GLY A 51 17.21 -5.83 -4.51
N VAL A 52 16.58 -5.66 -3.34
CA VAL A 52 16.09 -6.77 -2.52
C VAL A 52 14.64 -7.07 -2.83
N TRP A 53 14.34 -8.33 -3.04
CA TRP A 53 12.99 -8.84 -3.27
C TRP A 53 12.68 -9.96 -2.27
N TRP A 54 11.61 -9.78 -1.50
CA TRP A 54 11.14 -10.78 -0.53
C TRP A 54 10.03 -11.64 -1.14
N SER A 55 10.37 -12.59 -2.03
CA SER A 55 9.42 -13.54 -2.65
C SER A 55 9.09 -14.72 -1.77
N THR A 56 10.10 -15.25 -1.06
CA THR A 56 10.06 -16.60 -0.51
C THR A 56 9.79 -16.62 0.99
N ALA A 57 10.17 -15.54 1.69
CA ALA A 57 10.02 -15.45 3.14
C ALA A 57 9.42 -14.11 3.54
N LEU A 58 8.61 -14.14 4.60
CA LEU A 58 8.05 -12.95 5.22
C LEU A 58 9.10 -12.36 6.18
N PRO A 59 9.60 -11.14 5.93
CA PRO A 59 10.60 -10.53 6.80
C PRO A 59 10.08 -10.33 8.22
N ASP A 60 10.94 -10.59 9.21
CA ASP A 60 10.60 -10.58 10.64
C ASP A 60 9.95 -9.27 11.07
N PHE A 61 10.42 -8.15 10.53
CA PHE A 61 9.94 -6.81 10.87
C PHE A 61 8.48 -6.53 10.49
N ILE A 62 7.86 -7.30 9.59
CA ILE A 62 6.42 -7.19 9.26
C ILE A 62 5.58 -8.37 9.75
N GLN A 63 6.19 -9.42 10.32
CA GLN A 63 5.45 -10.63 10.70
C GLN A 63 4.28 -10.32 11.65
N GLY A 64 4.54 -9.57 12.72
CA GLY A 64 3.49 -9.21 13.69
C GLY A 64 2.32 -8.48 13.04
N SER A 65 2.61 -7.43 12.26
CA SER A 65 1.59 -6.67 11.54
C SER A 65 0.81 -7.54 10.54
N PHE A 66 1.51 -8.41 9.82
CA PHE A 66 0.94 -9.29 8.82
C PHE A 66 -0.02 -10.32 9.44
N PHE A 67 0.39 -10.96 10.54
CA PHE A 67 -0.48 -11.92 11.21
C PHE A 67 -1.68 -11.25 11.85
N SER A 68 -1.53 -10.08 12.49
CA SER A 68 -2.67 -9.34 13.02
C SER A 68 -3.67 -8.97 11.91
N ASP A 69 -3.19 -8.54 10.74
CA ASP A 69 -4.05 -8.22 9.59
C ASP A 69 -4.73 -9.48 9.04
N ARG A 70 -3.98 -10.58 8.89
CA ARG A 70 -4.49 -11.88 8.42
C ARG A 70 -5.56 -12.47 9.34
N PHE A 71 -5.44 -12.27 10.65
CA PHE A 71 -6.42 -12.72 11.62
C PHE A 71 -7.54 -11.70 11.86
N SER A 72 -7.58 -10.61 11.08
CA SER A 72 -8.56 -9.51 11.24
C SER A 72 -8.60 -8.97 12.67
N TRP A 73 -7.44 -8.95 13.34
CA TRP A 73 -7.37 -8.42 14.69
C TRP A 73 -7.68 -6.93 14.66
N PRO A 74 -8.57 -6.49 15.55
CA PRO A 74 -8.96 -5.10 15.55
C PRO A 74 -7.78 -4.25 16.01
N LYS A 75 -7.44 -3.27 15.18
CA LYS A 75 -6.52 -2.20 15.54
C LYS A 75 -7.38 -1.05 16.05
N TYR A 76 -7.50 -0.95 17.36
CA TYR A 76 -8.25 0.10 18.03
C TYR A 76 -7.31 1.22 18.42
N ARG A 77 -7.73 2.46 18.14
CA ARG A 77 -7.24 3.63 18.84
C ARG A 77 -8.21 3.93 19.98
N PHE A 78 -7.78 3.69 21.22
CA PHE A 78 -8.54 4.20 22.36
C PHE A 78 -8.51 5.75 22.32
N PRO A 79 -9.63 6.42 22.58
CA PRO A 79 -9.69 7.88 22.64
C PRO A 79 -8.80 8.46 23.74
#